data_AF-A0A486UAW2-F1
#
_entry.id   AF-A0A486UAW2-F1
#
_cell.length_a   1.000
_cell.length_b   1.000
_cell.length_c   1.000
_cell.angle_alpha   90.00
_cell.angle_beta   90.00
_cell.angle_gamma   90.00
#
_symmetry.space_group_name_H-M   'P 1'
#
loop_
_entity.id
_entity.type
_entity.pdbx_description
1 polymer ?
#
loop_
_entity_poly.entity_id
_entity_poly.type
_entity_poly.pdbx_seq_one_letter_code
_entity_poly.pdbx_strand_id
1 'polypeptide(L)'
;MMPGDAFGLPDTAALNKAADQKTSVSMPVRGRLVMNDSGILDVQLVKTNTAGAVKVARAVLDKETGYWGYTLPAVADVPAQTIFVSTADALGANGPLTLSGPVPLPERILHTGDQISAPQATDKTVTPVADDLDFDDIILVFPPESGLKPLYVMYRSPRNMPGTVSGKGQNVGNNWMGGASTGDGAPVPSQIADKLRGKTFGSFDSSRRAFWKAVADDSALSKQFSEADINQMKAGRAPTADFLESVGKRVKIELHHEKEISQGGAVMDVDNIKALTPKNHIETHKGK
;
A
#
# COMPACT_ATOMS: atom_id res chain seq x y z
N MET A 1 -9.85 -5.27 -11.33
CA MET A 1 -11.00 -5.89 -10.61
C MET A 1 -11.21 -7.29 -11.17
N MET A 2 -11.69 -8.23 -10.35
CA MET A 2 -11.99 -9.60 -10.78
C MET A 2 -13.44 -9.97 -10.41
N PRO A 3 -14.20 -10.60 -11.32
CA PRO A 3 -15.54 -11.11 -11.00
C PRO A 3 -15.48 -12.14 -9.87
N GLY A 4 -16.43 -12.10 -8.94
CA GLY A 4 -16.42 -12.98 -7.77
C GLY A 4 -16.40 -14.47 -8.09
N ASP A 5 -17.17 -14.89 -9.10
CA ASP A 5 -17.25 -16.28 -9.55
C ASP A 5 -15.90 -16.79 -10.09
N ALA A 6 -15.12 -15.91 -10.74
CA ALA A 6 -13.81 -16.26 -11.29
C ALA A 6 -12.72 -16.36 -10.21
N PHE A 7 -12.91 -15.68 -9.07
CA PHE A 7 -11.95 -15.67 -7.97
C PHE A 7 -12.28 -16.65 -6.84
N GLY A 8 -13.42 -17.37 -6.94
CA GLY A 8 -13.87 -18.31 -5.92
C GLY A 8 -14.27 -17.63 -4.60
N LEU A 9 -14.97 -16.49 -4.68
CA LEU A 9 -15.47 -15.81 -3.49
C LEU A 9 -16.49 -16.68 -2.73
N PRO A 10 -16.62 -16.47 -1.40
CA PRO A 10 -17.73 -17.03 -0.62
C PRO A 10 -19.09 -16.68 -1.22
N ASP A 11 -20.12 -17.44 -0.84
CA ASP A 11 -21.47 -17.17 -1.32
C ASP A 11 -21.96 -15.76 -0.95
N THR A 12 -22.86 -15.23 -1.78
CA THR A 12 -23.35 -13.86 -1.64
C THR A 12 -24.06 -13.60 -0.30
N ALA A 13 -24.66 -14.61 0.32
CA ALA A 13 -25.32 -14.44 1.62
C ALA A 13 -24.29 -14.25 2.74
N ALA A 14 -23.21 -15.03 2.74
CA ALA A 14 -22.09 -14.88 3.65
C ALA A 14 -21.40 -13.52 3.47
N LEU A 15 -21.19 -13.08 2.24
CA LEU A 15 -20.60 -11.77 1.94
C LEU A 15 -21.50 -10.60 2.39
N ASN A 16 -22.81 -10.68 2.13
CA ASN A 16 -23.75 -9.65 2.60
C ASN A 16 -23.77 -9.55 4.12
N LYS A 17 -23.80 -10.70 4.82
CA LYS A 17 -23.72 -10.74 6.29
C LYS A 17 -22.42 -10.10 6.78
N ALA A 18 -21.30 -10.41 6.14
CA ALA A 18 -20.00 -9.83 6.51
C ALA A 18 -19.99 -8.30 6.33
N ALA A 19 -20.54 -7.80 5.22
CA ALA A 19 -20.66 -6.36 4.95
C ALA A 19 -21.53 -5.65 6.00
N ASP A 20 -22.67 -6.22 6.37
CA ASP A 20 -23.60 -5.65 7.35
C ASP A 20 -22.99 -5.59 8.76
N GLN A 21 -22.20 -6.61 9.10
CA GLN A 21 -21.47 -6.69 10.37
C GLN A 21 -20.15 -5.94 10.35
N LYS A 22 -19.75 -5.35 9.21
CA LYS A 22 -18.43 -4.71 8.98
C LYS A 22 -17.27 -5.65 9.33
N THR A 23 -17.41 -6.92 8.99
CA THR A 23 -16.41 -7.97 9.23
C THR A 23 -15.69 -8.36 7.94
N SER A 24 -14.66 -9.18 8.09
CA SER A 24 -13.89 -9.72 6.97
C SER A 24 -14.26 -11.18 6.71
N VAL A 25 -14.00 -11.66 5.50
CA VAL A 25 -14.06 -13.08 5.16
C VAL A 25 -12.67 -13.65 4.95
N SER A 26 -12.51 -14.94 5.25
CA SER A 26 -11.24 -15.64 5.07
C SER A 26 -11.07 -16.08 3.62
N MET A 27 -9.95 -15.71 3.00
CA MET A 27 -9.63 -15.99 1.60
C MET A 27 -8.29 -16.74 1.50
N PRO A 28 -8.25 -17.90 0.81
CA PRO A 28 -7.02 -18.69 0.65
C PRO A 28 -6.06 -18.07 -0.38
N VAL A 29 -6.58 -17.23 -1.27
CA VAL A 29 -5.81 -16.50 -2.28
C VAL A 29 -6.20 -15.03 -2.19
N ARG A 30 -5.22 -14.15 -2.18
CA ARG A 30 -5.40 -12.70 -2.27
C ARG A 30 -4.50 -12.14 -3.35
N GLY A 31 -4.97 -11.11 -4.03
CA GLY A 31 -4.23 -10.40 -5.05
C GLY A 31 -3.67 -9.08 -4.53
N ARG A 32 -2.56 -8.66 -5.11
CA ARG A 32 -1.95 -7.35 -4.86
C ARG A 32 -1.43 -6.72 -6.15
N LEU A 33 -1.37 -5.40 -6.15
CA LEU A 33 -0.75 -4.63 -7.22
C LEU A 33 0.67 -4.25 -6.82
N VAL A 34 1.66 -4.67 -7.60
CA VAL A 34 3.08 -4.43 -7.33
C VAL A 34 3.70 -3.72 -8.52
N MET A 35 4.32 -2.57 -8.30
CA MET A 35 5.14 -1.94 -9.33
C MET A 35 6.53 -2.57 -9.30
N ASN A 36 6.97 -3.16 -10.41
CA ASN A 36 8.30 -3.75 -10.51
C ASN A 36 9.37 -2.69 -10.82
N ASP A 37 10.64 -3.08 -10.77
CA ASP A 37 11.78 -2.18 -10.99
C ASP A 37 11.81 -1.57 -12.40
N SER A 38 11.11 -2.17 -13.37
CA SER A 38 10.94 -1.65 -14.73
C SER A 38 9.78 -0.67 -14.86
N GLY A 39 9.08 -0.36 -13.77
CA GLY A 39 7.94 0.56 -13.75
C GLY A 39 6.62 -0.06 -14.24
N ILE A 40 6.60 -1.37 -14.48
CA ILE A 40 5.39 -2.09 -14.89
C ILE A 40 4.58 -2.45 -13.64
N LEU A 41 3.27 -2.24 -13.71
CA LEU A 41 2.34 -2.65 -12.66
C LEU A 41 1.94 -4.12 -12.85
N ASP A 42 2.47 -4.98 -12.00
CA ASP A 42 2.16 -6.39 -11.97
C ASP A 42 0.97 -6.68 -11.04
N VAL A 43 0.12 -7.61 -11.47
CA VAL A 43 -0.89 -8.24 -10.61
C VAL A 43 -0.33 -9.55 -10.10
N GLN A 44 -0.20 -9.69 -8.78
CA GLN A 44 0.27 -10.92 -8.15
C GLN A 44 -0.86 -11.57 -7.38
N LEU A 45 -1.15 -12.84 -7.66
CA LEU A 45 -2.05 -13.67 -6.87
C LEU A 45 -1.23 -14.51 -5.91
N VAL A 46 -1.44 -14.30 -4.62
CA VAL A 46 -0.66 -14.91 -3.55
C VAL A 46 -1.54 -15.90 -2.80
N LYS A 47 -1.14 -17.17 -2.81
CA LYS A 47 -1.74 -18.21 -1.97
C LYS A 47 -0.89 -18.36 -0.70
N THR A 48 -1.52 -18.21 0.46
CA THR A 48 -0.88 -18.38 1.76
C THR A 48 -1.32 -19.70 2.40
N ASN A 49 -0.49 -20.25 3.31
CA ASN A 49 -0.83 -21.49 4.03
C ASN A 49 -2.01 -21.29 4.99
N THR A 50 -2.14 -20.08 5.53
CA THR A 50 -3.28 -19.64 6.35
C THR A 50 -4.10 -18.66 5.53
N ALA A 51 -5.39 -18.90 5.39
CA ALA A 51 -6.28 -18.01 4.65
C ALA A 51 -6.35 -16.62 5.33
N GLY A 52 -6.14 -15.56 4.53
CA GLY A 52 -6.07 -14.19 5.01
C GLY A 52 -7.45 -13.53 5.09
N ALA A 53 -7.64 -12.60 6.02
CA ALA A 53 -8.87 -11.84 6.14
C ALA A 53 -8.96 -10.73 5.07
N VAL A 54 -10.06 -10.70 4.32
CA VAL A 54 -10.38 -9.65 3.34
C VAL A 54 -11.64 -8.91 3.78
N LYS A 55 -11.54 -7.58 3.86
CA LYS A 55 -12.67 -6.72 4.26
C LYS A 55 -13.78 -6.79 3.22
N VAL A 56 -15.02 -6.91 3.68
CA VAL A 56 -16.19 -6.83 2.80
C VAL A 56 -16.85 -5.48 2.95
N ALA A 57 -17.05 -4.80 1.83
CA ALA A 57 -17.60 -3.46 1.75
C ALA A 57 -18.89 -3.46 0.92
N ARG A 58 -19.89 -2.68 1.34
CA ARG A 58 -21.14 -2.51 0.61
C ARG A 58 -21.09 -1.24 -0.23
N ALA A 59 -21.32 -1.36 -1.53
CA ALA A 59 -21.46 -0.23 -2.42
C ALA A 59 -22.77 0.54 -2.14
N VAL A 60 -22.73 1.85 -2.33
CA VAL A 60 -23.87 2.76 -2.16
C VAL A 60 -24.23 3.33 -3.53
N LEU A 61 -25.52 3.35 -3.86
CA LEU A 61 -26.00 3.97 -5.09
C LEU A 61 -25.92 5.49 -4.96
N ASP A 62 -25.13 6.10 -5.84
CA ASP A 62 -25.21 7.52 -6.11
C ASP A 62 -26.43 7.76 -7.01
N LYS A 63 -27.46 8.41 -6.46
CA LYS A 63 -28.73 8.68 -7.15
C LYS A 63 -28.59 9.75 -8.23
N GLU A 64 -27.56 10.60 -8.17
CA GLU A 64 -27.35 11.66 -9.15
C GLU A 64 -26.74 11.10 -10.44
N THR A 65 -25.78 10.20 -10.29
CA THR A 65 -25.04 9.62 -11.43
C THR A 65 -25.52 8.24 -11.85
N GLY A 66 -26.25 7.53 -10.98
CA GLY A 66 -26.65 6.14 -11.17
C GLY A 66 -25.53 5.13 -10.92
N TYR A 67 -24.35 5.57 -10.46
CA TYR A 67 -23.22 4.69 -10.16
C TYR A 67 -23.30 4.06 -8.78
N TRP A 68 -22.77 2.85 -8.66
CA TRP A 68 -22.50 2.25 -7.37
C TRP A 68 -21.10 2.62 -6.91
N GLY A 69 -20.99 3.27 -5.75
CA GLY A 69 -19.74 3.80 -5.21
C GLY A 69 -19.34 3.16 -3.89
N TYR A 70 -18.03 3.08 -3.64
CA TYR A 70 -17.49 2.85 -2.30
C TYR A 70 -16.23 3.69 -2.08
N THR A 71 -16.27 4.54 -1.05
CA THR A 71 -15.12 5.33 -0.62
C THR A 71 -14.25 4.50 0.33
N LEU A 72 -12.98 4.35 -0.02
CA LEU A 72 -12.01 3.64 0.81
C LEU A 72 -11.82 4.35 2.16
N PRO A 73 -11.48 3.61 3.24
CA PRO A 73 -11.16 4.22 4.52
C PRO A 73 -10.09 5.30 4.38
N ALA A 74 -10.26 6.39 5.12
CA ALA A 74 -9.31 7.50 5.09
C ALA A 74 -7.93 7.05 5.60
N VAL A 75 -6.91 7.39 4.82
CA VAL A 75 -5.50 7.31 5.21
C VAL A 75 -5.00 8.74 5.29
N ALA A 76 -4.39 9.11 6.43
CA ALA A 76 -3.83 10.45 6.58
C ALA A 76 -2.81 10.72 5.47
N ASP A 77 -2.72 11.97 5.00
CA ASP A 77 -1.88 12.43 3.88
C ASP A 77 -2.12 11.82 2.49
N VAL A 78 -3.14 10.96 2.35
CA VAL A 78 -3.52 10.33 1.08
C VAL A 78 -4.88 10.88 0.62
N PRO A 79 -5.04 11.29 -0.66
CA PRO A 79 -6.32 11.71 -1.18
C PRO A 79 -7.40 10.62 -1.04
N ALA A 80 -8.63 11.03 -0.73
CA ALA A 80 -9.76 10.12 -0.68
C ALA A 80 -9.96 9.43 -2.04
N GLN A 81 -10.16 8.12 -2.02
CA GLN A 81 -10.35 7.31 -3.22
C GLN A 81 -11.73 6.66 -3.18
N THR A 82 -12.46 6.81 -4.28
CA THR A 82 -13.78 6.19 -4.46
C THR A 82 -13.72 5.24 -5.64
N ILE A 83 -14.18 4.01 -5.42
CA ILE A 83 -14.39 3.02 -6.46
C ILE A 83 -15.80 3.22 -7.00
N PHE A 84 -15.93 3.50 -8.30
CA PHE A 84 -17.21 3.56 -8.99
C PHE A 84 -17.41 2.35 -9.89
N VAL A 85 -18.64 1.85 -9.93
CA VAL A 85 -19.08 0.72 -10.77
C VAL A 85 -20.31 1.14 -11.56
N SER A 86 -20.19 1.10 -12.89
CA SER A 86 -21.28 1.36 -13.83
C SER A 86 -22.11 0.10 -14.09
N THR A 87 -23.43 0.24 -14.07
CA THR A 87 -24.34 -0.81 -14.61
C THR A 87 -24.27 -0.80 -16.14
N ALA A 88 -24.49 -1.96 -16.78
CA ALA A 88 -24.51 -2.06 -18.24
C ALA A 88 -25.62 -1.20 -18.87
N ASP A 89 -26.70 -0.96 -18.13
CA ASP A 89 -27.88 -0.19 -18.53
C ASP A 89 -27.90 1.25 -17.99
N ALA A 90 -26.75 1.79 -17.54
CA ALA A 90 -26.67 3.20 -17.17
C ALA A 90 -27.11 4.08 -18.35
N LEU A 91 -27.98 5.06 -18.09
CA LEU A 91 -28.56 5.95 -19.11
C LEU A 91 -27.43 6.57 -19.98
N GLY A 92 -27.27 6.08 -21.21
CA GLY A 92 -26.19 6.52 -22.12
C GLY A 92 -25.41 5.40 -22.83
N ALA A 93 -25.67 4.12 -22.53
CA ALA A 93 -24.93 2.98 -23.11
C ALA A 93 -24.93 2.90 -24.66
N ASN A 94 -25.82 3.61 -25.36
CA ASN A 94 -25.96 3.60 -26.82
C ASN A 94 -26.10 5.02 -27.45
N GLY A 95 -25.32 6.01 -27.00
CA GLY A 95 -25.33 7.38 -27.56
C GLY A 95 -24.19 7.69 -28.56
N PRO A 96 -24.42 8.50 -29.61
CA PRO A 96 -23.36 8.91 -30.54
C PRO A 96 -22.34 9.87 -29.91
N LEU A 97 -21.08 9.76 -30.35
CA LEU A 97 -19.87 10.40 -29.80
C LEU A 97 -19.69 11.90 -30.12
N THR A 98 -20.76 12.67 -30.32
CA THR A 98 -20.62 14.09 -30.73
C THR A 98 -20.62 15.03 -29.52
N LEU A 99 -19.50 15.73 -29.32
CA LEU A 99 -19.30 16.80 -28.34
C LEU A 99 -20.03 18.10 -28.76
N SER A 100 -21.10 18.45 -28.05
CA SER A 100 -21.68 19.82 -28.10
C SER A 100 -22.37 20.17 -26.77
N GLY A 101 -21.88 21.20 -26.07
CA GLY A 101 -22.64 21.97 -25.07
C GLY A 101 -22.93 21.30 -23.71
N PRO A 102 -23.29 22.06 -22.65
CA PRO A 102 -22.79 21.79 -21.31
C PRO A 102 -23.61 20.80 -20.45
N VAL A 103 -22.93 19.69 -20.07
CA VAL A 103 -23.03 18.87 -18.82
C VAL A 103 -24.19 17.84 -18.73
N PRO A 104 -24.01 16.63 -18.14
CA PRO A 104 -22.93 15.63 -18.21
C PRO A 104 -23.49 14.22 -18.55
N LEU A 105 -22.82 13.42 -19.37
CA LEU A 105 -23.20 12.02 -19.59
C LEU A 105 -21.99 11.13 -19.36
N PRO A 106 -22.17 9.91 -18.80
CA PRO A 106 -21.07 9.11 -18.29
C PRO A 106 -20.09 8.76 -19.40
N GLU A 107 -18.93 9.41 -19.37
CA GLU A 107 -17.82 9.09 -20.25
C GLU A 107 -17.37 7.66 -19.95
N ARG A 108 -17.44 6.78 -20.94
CA ARG A 108 -16.68 5.54 -20.89
C ARG A 108 -15.20 5.93 -20.86
N ILE A 109 -14.59 5.94 -19.68
CA ILE A 109 -13.15 6.14 -19.53
C ILE A 109 -12.48 4.89 -20.10
N LEU A 110 -12.10 4.98 -21.36
CA LEU A 110 -11.23 4.03 -22.03
C LEU A 110 -9.82 4.20 -21.47
N HIS A 111 -9.17 3.10 -21.11
CA HIS A 111 -7.74 3.12 -20.80
C HIS A 111 -6.98 3.54 -22.06
N THR A 112 -6.43 4.75 -22.05
CA THR A 112 -5.58 5.31 -23.13
C THR A 112 -4.10 5.15 -22.84
N GLY A 113 -3.73 4.53 -21.71
CA GLY A 113 -2.35 4.26 -21.34
C GLY A 113 -1.79 3.02 -22.05
N ASP A 114 -0.67 2.51 -21.54
CA ASP A 114 0.08 1.42 -22.15
C ASP A 114 -0.72 0.13 -22.33
N GLN A 115 -0.30 -0.71 -23.27
CA GLN A 115 -0.96 -1.97 -23.58
C GLN A 115 -1.12 -2.84 -22.32
N ILE A 116 -2.35 -3.27 -22.06
CA ILE A 116 -2.64 -4.28 -21.05
C ILE A 116 -2.26 -5.64 -21.66
N SER A 117 -1.26 -6.30 -21.10
CA SER A 117 -0.88 -7.66 -21.48
C SER A 117 -1.15 -8.62 -20.32
N ALA A 118 -1.82 -9.73 -20.60
CA ALA A 118 -1.91 -10.83 -19.66
C ALA A 118 -0.74 -11.79 -19.96
N PRO A 119 0.16 -12.07 -19.00
CA PRO A 119 1.27 -12.98 -19.25
C PRO A 119 0.74 -14.37 -19.65
N GLN A 120 1.30 -14.95 -20.71
CA GLN A 120 0.92 -16.28 -21.21
C GLN A 120 1.34 -17.43 -20.27
N ALA A 121 2.26 -17.17 -19.35
CA ALA A 121 2.75 -18.13 -18.37
C ALA A 121 2.52 -17.60 -16.95
N THR A 122 2.03 -18.47 -16.08
CA THR A 122 1.97 -18.21 -14.63
C THR A 122 3.32 -18.57 -14.02
N ASP A 123 4.17 -17.57 -13.77
CA ASP A 123 5.37 -17.78 -12.99
C ASP A 123 4.98 -18.07 -11.53
N LYS A 124 5.28 -19.30 -11.09
CA LYS A 124 5.06 -19.72 -9.71
C LYS A 124 6.34 -19.50 -8.92
N THR A 125 6.38 -18.39 -8.18
CA THR A 125 7.44 -18.16 -7.21
C THR A 125 6.96 -18.59 -5.83
N VAL A 126 7.69 -19.52 -5.21
CA VAL A 126 7.52 -19.82 -3.78
C VAL A 126 8.39 -18.83 -3.03
N THR A 127 7.81 -17.88 -2.33
CA THR A 127 8.55 -16.95 -1.45
C THR A 127 8.79 -17.65 -0.12
N PRO A 128 10.03 -18.08 0.19
CA PRO A 128 10.32 -18.67 1.48
C PRO A 128 10.62 -17.51 2.45
N VAL A 129 9.76 -17.33 3.45
CA VAL A 129 9.85 -16.35 4.55
C VAL A 129 9.12 -15.02 4.31
N ALA A 130 8.52 -14.52 5.40
CA ALA A 130 7.70 -13.34 5.58
C ALA A 130 8.31 -12.06 4.98
N ASP A 131 8.07 -11.85 3.69
CA ASP A 131 7.73 -10.51 3.24
C ASP A 131 6.47 -10.10 4.01
N ASP A 132 6.42 -8.87 4.52
CA ASP A 132 5.17 -8.28 4.98
C ASP A 132 4.27 -8.16 3.73
N LEU A 133 3.46 -9.20 3.52
CA LEU A 133 2.50 -9.27 2.43
C LEU A 133 1.38 -8.29 2.75
N ASP A 134 1.61 -7.03 2.40
CA ASP A 134 0.57 -6.01 2.43
C ASP A 134 -0.40 -6.24 1.27
N PHE A 135 -1.69 -6.30 1.62
CA PHE A 135 -2.79 -6.47 0.67
C PHE A 135 -3.72 -5.27 0.79
N ASP A 136 -3.78 -4.51 -0.30
CA ASP A 136 -4.68 -3.39 -0.50
C ASP A 136 -5.85 -3.86 -1.38
N ASP A 137 -6.77 -4.60 -0.76
CA ASP A 137 -7.89 -5.28 -1.41
C ASP A 137 -9.17 -5.26 -0.57
N ILE A 138 -10.31 -5.37 -1.25
CA ILE A 138 -11.64 -5.55 -0.65
C ILE A 138 -12.48 -6.49 -1.51
N ILE A 139 -13.51 -7.06 -0.89
CA ILE A 139 -14.66 -7.60 -1.62
C ILE A 139 -15.76 -6.56 -1.59
N LEU A 140 -16.14 -6.05 -2.76
CA LEU A 140 -17.24 -5.11 -2.93
C LEU A 140 -18.51 -5.88 -3.24
N VAL A 141 -19.50 -5.78 -2.34
CA VAL A 141 -20.85 -6.33 -2.53
C VAL A 141 -21.84 -5.22 -2.86
N PHE A 142 -22.91 -5.62 -3.53
CA PHE A 142 -24.01 -4.73 -3.88
C PHE A 142 -25.29 -5.22 -3.20
N PRO A 143 -26.23 -4.32 -2.89
CA PRO A 143 -27.56 -4.71 -2.45
C PRO A 143 -28.22 -5.69 -3.44
N PRO A 144 -28.96 -6.73 -2.98
CA PRO A 144 -29.54 -7.74 -3.86
C PRO A 144 -30.38 -7.18 -5.00
N GLU A 145 -31.08 -6.07 -4.76
CA GLU A 145 -31.92 -5.36 -5.74
C GLU A 145 -31.13 -4.74 -6.90
N SER A 146 -29.81 -4.59 -6.77
CA SER A 146 -28.95 -4.08 -7.84
C SER A 146 -28.76 -5.06 -8.99
N GLY A 147 -28.96 -6.37 -8.76
CA GLY A 147 -28.63 -7.43 -9.71
C GLY A 147 -27.12 -7.59 -10.00
N LEU A 148 -26.25 -6.83 -9.34
CA LEU A 148 -24.80 -6.86 -9.54
C LEU A 148 -24.15 -7.97 -8.72
N LYS A 149 -23.19 -8.67 -9.34
CA LYS A 149 -22.39 -9.69 -8.67
C LYS A 149 -21.27 -9.05 -7.83
N PRO A 150 -20.88 -9.66 -6.70
CA PRO A 150 -19.73 -9.21 -5.93
C PRO A 150 -18.43 -9.14 -6.76
N LEU A 151 -17.58 -8.17 -6.43
CA LEU A 151 -16.30 -7.95 -7.08
C LEU A 151 -15.16 -8.08 -6.08
N TYR A 152 -14.10 -8.78 -6.46
CA TYR A 152 -12.83 -8.69 -5.77
C TYR A 152 -12.02 -7.53 -6.35
N VAL A 153 -11.70 -6.55 -5.52
CA VAL A 153 -11.04 -5.31 -5.92
C VAL A 153 -9.68 -5.23 -5.26
N MET A 154 -8.63 -5.08 -6.06
CA MET A 154 -7.28 -4.73 -5.63
C MET A 154 -7.04 -3.28 -6.04
N TYR A 155 -6.42 -2.50 -5.17
CA TYR A 155 -6.11 -1.10 -5.44
C TYR A 155 -4.65 -0.80 -5.10
N ARG A 156 -4.20 0.36 -5.57
CA ARG A 156 -2.81 0.79 -5.40
C ARG A 156 -2.56 1.08 -3.94
N SER A 157 -1.49 0.51 -3.39
CA SER A 157 -1.08 0.79 -2.02
C SER A 157 -0.87 2.28 -1.78
N PRO A 158 -1.31 2.83 -0.63
CA PRO A 158 -1.00 4.20 -0.23
C PRO A 158 0.51 4.50 -0.26
N ARG A 159 1.36 3.50 0.07
CA ARG A 159 2.82 3.61 -0.01
C ARG A 159 3.34 3.89 -1.43
N ASN A 160 2.56 3.51 -2.43
CA ASN A 160 2.92 3.71 -3.83
C ASN A 160 2.29 4.98 -4.41
N MET A 161 1.63 5.82 -3.61
CA MET A 161 1.06 7.08 -4.06
C MET A 161 2.01 8.26 -3.79
N PRO A 162 1.90 9.35 -4.57
CA PRO A 162 2.64 10.56 -4.26
C PRO A 162 2.23 11.14 -2.91
N GLY A 163 3.20 11.67 -2.18
CA GLY A 163 2.96 12.30 -0.88
C GLY A 163 4.07 13.28 -0.51
N THR A 164 3.73 14.22 0.38
CA THR A 164 4.65 15.27 0.84
C THR A 164 5.13 14.97 2.25
N VAL A 165 6.44 15.00 2.46
CA VAL A 165 7.02 14.71 3.77
C VAL A 165 6.59 15.76 4.79
N SER A 166 6.05 15.28 5.91
CA SER A 166 5.65 16.08 7.07
C SER A 166 6.33 15.55 8.34
N GLY A 167 5.99 16.12 9.50
CA GLY A 167 6.59 15.75 10.78
C GLY A 167 7.90 16.47 11.13
N LYS A 168 8.29 16.44 12.40
CA LYS A 168 9.45 17.16 12.94
C LYS A 168 10.70 16.29 13.07
N GLY A 169 10.54 14.99 13.21
CA GLY A 169 11.58 14.10 13.69
C GLY A 169 11.93 14.38 15.15
N GLN A 170 12.97 13.72 15.64
CA GLN A 170 13.43 13.83 17.03
C GLN A 170 14.90 14.18 17.09
N ASN A 171 15.31 14.88 18.15
CA ASN A 171 16.74 15.04 18.44
C ASN A 171 17.32 13.71 18.89
N VAL A 172 18.43 13.31 18.28
CA VAL A 172 19.06 12.01 18.54
C VAL A 172 20.49 12.20 19.04
N GLY A 173 20.96 11.26 19.86
CA GLY A 173 22.33 11.23 20.35
C GLY A 173 23.30 10.54 19.39
N ASN A 174 24.57 10.44 19.81
CA ASN A 174 25.65 9.83 19.01
C ASN A 174 25.44 8.34 18.71
N ASN A 175 24.65 7.62 19.52
CA ASN A 175 24.29 6.20 19.31
C ASN A 175 22.83 6.06 18.83
N TRP A 176 22.43 6.90 17.87
CA TRP A 176 21.08 6.88 17.32
C TRP A 176 20.68 5.48 16.81
N MET A 177 21.54 4.84 16.02
CA MET A 177 21.21 3.54 15.41
C MET A 177 21.17 2.38 16.38
N GLY A 178 21.77 2.51 17.58
CA GLY A 178 21.59 1.52 18.65
C GLY A 178 20.11 1.31 19.00
N GLY A 179 19.29 2.36 18.91
CA GLY A 179 17.85 2.30 19.16
C GLY A 179 17.07 1.46 18.16
N ALA A 180 17.60 1.16 16.97
CA ALA A 180 16.89 0.35 15.97
C ALA A 180 16.67 -1.10 16.42
N SER A 181 17.50 -1.60 17.34
CA SER A 181 17.45 -2.97 17.87
C SER A 181 16.62 -3.11 19.16
N THR A 182 16.01 -2.04 19.65
CA THR A 182 15.36 -2.02 20.97
C THR A 182 14.04 -1.25 20.96
N GLY A 183 13.09 -1.65 21.81
CA GLY A 183 11.82 -0.94 21.99
C GLY A 183 11.11 -0.68 20.66
N ASP A 184 10.55 0.52 20.50
CA ASP A 184 9.81 0.93 19.30
C ASP A 184 10.71 1.31 18.10
N GLY A 185 12.03 1.15 18.22
CA GLY A 185 12.98 1.51 17.17
C GLY A 185 13.52 2.94 17.26
N ALA A 186 14.44 3.27 16.34
CA ALA A 186 15.07 4.58 16.29
C ALA A 186 14.15 5.59 15.57
N PRO A 187 13.88 6.77 16.14
CA PRO A 187 13.07 7.79 15.46
C PRO A 187 13.82 8.40 14.27
N VAL A 188 13.10 9.02 13.34
CA VAL A 188 13.71 9.86 12.30
C VAL A 188 14.42 11.07 12.95
N PRO A 189 15.73 11.30 12.70
CA PRO A 189 16.44 12.46 13.25
C PRO A 189 15.88 13.78 12.71
N SER A 190 15.73 14.78 13.57
CA SER A 190 15.19 16.11 13.24
C SER A 190 15.96 16.79 12.11
N GLN A 191 17.30 16.73 12.12
CA GLN A 191 18.15 17.27 11.05
C GLN A 191 17.94 16.60 9.68
N ILE A 192 17.45 15.36 9.65
CA ILE A 192 17.11 14.64 8.42
C ILE A 192 15.67 14.98 8.02
N ALA A 193 14.75 15.03 8.97
CA ALA A 193 13.39 15.50 8.74
C ALA A 193 13.39 16.90 8.11
N ASP A 194 14.19 17.84 8.62
CA ASP A 194 14.31 19.21 8.09
C ASP A 194 14.76 19.24 6.62
N LYS A 195 15.65 18.32 6.22
CA LYS A 195 16.12 18.21 4.82
C LYS A 195 15.05 17.67 3.87
N LEU A 196 14.08 16.92 4.38
CA LEU A 196 13.06 16.24 3.57
C LEU A 196 11.70 16.92 3.64
N ARG A 197 11.37 17.59 4.73
CA ARG A 197 10.07 18.21 4.99
C ARG A 197 9.68 19.14 3.85
N GLY A 198 8.42 19.03 3.42
CA GLY A 198 7.86 19.81 2.31
C GLY A 198 8.24 19.30 0.93
N LYS A 199 9.12 18.31 0.80
CA LYS A 199 9.39 17.66 -0.50
C LYS A 199 8.31 16.63 -0.82
N THR A 200 7.85 16.63 -2.06
CA THR A 200 6.93 15.63 -2.59
C THR A 200 7.71 14.50 -3.25
N PHE A 201 7.32 13.28 -2.93
CA PHE A 201 7.88 12.04 -3.47
C PHE A 201 6.77 11.26 -4.18
N GLY A 202 7.10 10.51 -5.23
CA GLY A 202 6.11 9.73 -5.99
C GLY A 202 5.67 8.43 -5.29
N SER A 203 6.41 8.01 -4.27
CA SER A 203 6.14 6.83 -3.43
C SER A 203 6.96 6.89 -2.13
N PHE A 204 6.56 6.11 -1.12
CA PHE A 204 7.31 5.91 0.11
C PHE A 204 8.70 5.31 -0.15
N ASP A 205 8.89 4.46 -1.16
CA ASP A 205 10.24 3.96 -1.48
C ASP A 205 11.15 5.10 -1.97
N SER A 206 10.62 6.03 -2.76
CA SER A 206 11.40 7.19 -3.20
C SER A 206 11.77 8.14 -2.04
N SER A 207 10.88 8.32 -1.06
CA SER A 207 11.22 9.07 0.17
C SER A 207 12.22 8.31 1.05
N ARG A 208 12.08 6.99 1.21
CA ARG A 208 13.06 6.11 1.89
C ARG A 208 14.45 6.20 1.26
N ARG A 209 14.56 6.22 -0.07
CA ARG A 209 15.85 6.42 -0.77
C ARG A 209 16.46 7.77 -0.44
N ALA A 210 15.66 8.83 -0.44
CA ALA A 210 16.11 10.17 -0.10
C ALA A 210 16.54 10.28 1.38
N PHE A 211 15.82 9.61 2.28
CA PHE A 211 16.18 9.50 3.69
C PHE A 211 17.57 8.92 3.89
N TRP A 212 17.87 7.76 3.30
CA TRP A 212 19.20 7.16 3.47
C TRP A 212 20.32 7.98 2.84
N LYS A 213 20.07 8.64 1.70
CA LYS A 213 21.03 9.59 1.12
C LYS A 213 21.31 10.76 2.07
N ALA A 214 20.26 11.35 2.64
CA ALA A 214 20.39 12.46 3.59
C ALA A 214 21.14 12.07 4.87
N VAL A 215 20.97 10.83 5.35
CA VAL A 215 21.74 10.26 6.48
C VAL A 215 23.21 10.08 6.11
N ALA A 216 23.51 9.56 4.92
CA ALA A 216 24.90 9.38 4.46
C ALA A 216 25.66 10.70 4.28
N ASP A 217 24.96 11.76 3.91
CA ASP A 217 25.53 13.10 3.75
C ASP A 217 25.68 13.85 5.08
N ASP A 218 25.11 13.32 6.17
CA ASP A 218 25.19 13.93 7.49
C ASP A 218 26.40 13.42 8.28
N SER A 219 27.39 14.28 8.52
CA SER A 219 28.65 13.86 9.15
C SER A 219 28.53 13.45 10.62
N ALA A 220 27.44 13.82 11.32
CA ALA A 220 27.21 13.36 12.68
C ALA A 220 26.58 11.97 12.71
N LEU A 221 25.63 11.70 11.80
CA LEU A 221 24.93 10.41 11.74
C LEU A 221 25.72 9.33 11.00
N SER A 222 26.34 9.68 9.86
CA SER A 222 27.06 8.73 8.99
C SER A 222 28.23 8.01 9.68
N LYS A 223 28.83 8.62 10.72
CA LYS A 223 29.95 8.03 11.50
C LYS A 223 29.61 6.71 12.19
N GLN A 224 28.33 6.38 12.34
CA GLN A 224 27.87 5.14 12.94
C GLN A 224 27.89 3.96 11.95
N PHE A 225 28.14 4.21 10.66
CA PHE A 225 28.05 3.21 9.61
C PHE A 225 29.41 2.88 9.01
N SER A 226 29.54 1.65 8.49
CA SER A 226 30.70 1.24 7.72
C SER A 226 30.80 2.01 6.40
N GLU A 227 32.00 2.10 5.82
CA GLU A 227 32.18 2.71 4.49
C GLU A 227 31.34 2.03 3.41
N ALA A 228 31.22 0.70 3.49
CA ALA A 228 30.38 -0.08 2.59
C ALA A 228 28.92 0.34 2.69
N ASP A 229 28.37 0.48 3.90
CA ASP A 229 26.98 0.92 4.10
C ASP A 229 26.78 2.37 3.68
N ILE A 230 27.75 3.26 3.93
CA ILE A 230 27.70 4.64 3.44
C ILE A 230 27.58 4.67 1.91
N ASN A 231 28.32 3.85 1.20
CA ASN A 231 28.22 3.75 -0.27
C ASN A 231 26.85 3.22 -0.72
N GLN A 232 26.26 2.27 0.01
CA GLN A 232 24.89 1.80 -0.26
C GLN A 232 23.87 2.91 -0.02
N MET A 233 23.99 3.65 1.09
CA MET A 233 23.10 4.75 1.44
C MET A 233 23.19 5.92 0.46
N LYS A 234 24.37 6.26 -0.04
CA LYS A 234 24.55 7.23 -1.14
C LYS A 234 23.84 6.79 -2.43
N ALA A 235 23.73 5.49 -2.68
CA ALA A 235 22.91 4.92 -3.75
C ALA A 235 21.40 4.83 -3.41
N GLY A 236 20.97 5.29 -2.23
CA GLY A 236 19.58 5.25 -1.75
C GLY A 236 19.15 3.91 -1.15
N ARG A 237 20.08 2.98 -0.92
CA ARG A 237 19.77 1.70 -0.27
C ARG A 237 19.88 1.83 1.26
N ALA A 238 19.14 1.01 1.98
CA ALA A 238 19.26 0.97 3.44
C ALA A 238 20.61 0.35 3.85
N PRO A 239 21.17 0.77 5.01
CA PRO A 239 22.35 0.15 5.60
C PRO A 239 22.03 -1.27 6.06
N THR A 240 23.07 -2.07 6.21
CA THR A 240 22.97 -3.46 6.69
C THR A 240 22.74 -3.47 8.20
N ALA A 241 21.81 -4.28 8.66
CA ALA A 241 21.64 -4.55 10.09
C ALA A 241 22.78 -5.45 10.58
N ASP A 242 23.07 -5.43 11.88
CA ASP A 242 24.00 -6.40 12.46
C ASP A 242 23.53 -7.83 12.16
N PHE A 243 24.50 -8.74 11.99
CA PHE A 243 24.19 -10.14 11.62
C PHE A 243 23.26 -10.81 12.64
N LEU A 244 23.45 -10.53 13.94
CA LEU A 244 22.62 -11.05 15.03
C LEU A 244 21.20 -10.44 15.08
N GLU A 245 21.00 -9.34 14.36
CA GLU A 245 19.76 -8.58 14.27
C GLU A 245 19.05 -8.78 12.92
N SER A 246 19.64 -9.59 12.04
CA SER A 246 19.08 -10.02 10.77
C SER A 246 18.21 -11.27 10.94
N VAL A 247 17.19 -11.44 10.07
CA VAL A 247 16.30 -12.62 10.09
C VAL A 247 16.12 -13.15 8.68
N GLY A 248 16.73 -14.31 8.40
CA GLY A 248 16.69 -14.93 7.07
C GLY A 248 17.31 -14.01 6.01
N LYS A 249 16.52 -13.62 5.01
CA LYS A 249 16.93 -12.67 3.94
C LYS A 249 16.74 -11.20 4.30
N ARG A 250 16.05 -10.91 5.42
CA ARG A 250 15.87 -9.55 5.92
C ARG A 250 17.15 -9.17 6.67
N VAL A 251 18.02 -8.43 5.99
CA VAL A 251 19.37 -8.06 6.47
C VAL A 251 19.61 -6.55 6.47
N LYS A 252 18.61 -5.76 6.10
CA LYS A 252 18.70 -4.30 6.00
C LYS A 252 17.88 -3.66 7.11
N ILE A 253 18.27 -2.47 7.53
CA ILE A 253 17.44 -1.65 8.42
C ILE A 253 16.13 -1.30 7.69
N GLU A 254 15.02 -1.44 8.39
CA GLU A 254 13.66 -1.30 7.87
C GLU A 254 13.03 -0.02 8.40
N LEU A 255 12.30 0.71 7.54
CA LEU A 255 11.50 1.87 7.97
C LEU A 255 10.05 1.41 8.15
N HIS A 256 9.59 1.42 9.39
CA HIS A 256 8.27 0.98 9.83
C HIS A 256 7.38 2.16 10.18
N HIS A 257 6.06 2.01 10.00
CA HIS A 257 5.08 3.00 10.43
C HIS A 257 4.56 2.63 11.82
N GLU A 258 4.74 3.49 12.82
CA GLU A 258 4.31 3.25 14.20
C GLU A 258 2.79 3.04 14.29
N LYS A 259 2.01 3.98 13.74
CA LYS A 259 0.61 3.78 13.38
C LYS A 259 0.55 3.22 11.98
N GLU A 260 0.05 2.00 11.87
CA GLU A 260 -0.08 1.30 10.60
C GLU A 260 -0.94 2.08 9.59
N ILE A 261 -0.51 2.06 8.33
CA ILE A 261 -1.26 2.65 7.21
C ILE A 261 -2.64 2.00 7.09
N SER A 262 -2.74 0.69 7.34
CA SER A 262 -3.98 -0.09 7.35
C SER A 262 -5.02 0.43 8.37
N GLN A 263 -4.55 1.16 9.39
CA GLN A 263 -5.33 1.80 10.46
C GLN A 263 -5.40 3.33 10.29
N GLY A 264 -5.10 3.83 9.09
CA GLY A 264 -5.13 5.25 8.75
C GLY A 264 -3.95 6.04 9.32
N GLY A 265 -2.79 5.41 9.49
CA GLY A 265 -1.52 6.10 9.71
C GLY A 265 -1.07 6.89 8.48
N ALA A 266 -0.41 8.02 8.70
CA ALA A 266 0.16 8.84 7.64
C ALA A 266 1.36 8.13 6.99
N VAL A 267 1.49 8.23 5.66
CA VAL A 267 2.52 7.54 4.88
C VAL A 267 3.83 8.32 4.87
N MET A 268 3.77 9.64 4.85
CA MET A 268 4.92 10.54 4.68
C MET A 268 5.21 11.41 5.90
N ASP A 269 4.51 11.18 7.01
CA ASP A 269 4.83 11.80 8.30
C ASP A 269 6.03 11.10 8.94
N VAL A 270 7.16 11.81 9.05
CA VAL A 270 8.36 11.24 9.66
C VAL A 270 8.20 10.94 11.15
N ASP A 271 7.24 11.57 11.82
CA ASP A 271 6.95 11.30 13.24
C ASP A 271 6.22 9.96 13.40
N ASN A 272 5.60 9.46 12.32
CA ASN A 272 5.01 8.12 12.24
C ASN A 272 6.01 7.06 11.79
N ILE A 273 7.29 7.39 11.57
CA ILE A 273 8.30 6.46 11.02
C ILE A 273 9.37 6.12 12.06
N LYS A 274 9.71 4.83 12.15
CA LYS A 274 10.79 4.29 12.97
C LYS A 274 11.74 3.45 12.12
N ALA A 275 13.04 3.51 12.42
CA ALA A 275 14.04 2.61 11.88
C ALA A 275 14.21 1.41 12.82
N LEU A 276 14.04 0.20 12.31
CA LEU A 276 14.17 -1.04 13.08
C LEU A 276 15.14 -2.02 12.42
N THR A 277 15.78 -2.85 13.24
CA THR A 277 16.39 -4.08 12.74
C THR A 277 15.28 -5.08 12.35
N PRO A 278 15.54 -5.98 11.39
CA PRO A 278 14.58 -7.02 11.01
C PRO A 278 14.05 -7.84 12.20
N LYS A 279 14.94 -8.19 13.13
CA LYS A 279 14.58 -8.92 14.34
C LYS A 279 13.68 -8.09 15.25
N ASN A 280 14.05 -6.85 15.57
CA ASN A 280 13.23 -6.00 16.43
C ASN A 280 11.86 -5.72 15.80
N HIS A 281 11.80 -5.48 14.48
CA HIS A 281 10.53 -5.29 13.78
C HIS A 281 9.60 -6.50 13.93
N ILE A 282 10.10 -7.72 13.81
CA ILE A 282 9.30 -8.94 14.04
C ILE A 282 8.81 -9.01 15.49
N GLU A 283 9.65 -8.69 16.47
CA GLU A 283 9.25 -8.69 17.88
C GLU A 283 8.17 -7.64 18.19
N THR A 284 8.24 -6.44 17.59
CA THR A 284 7.20 -5.41 17.75
C THR A 284 5.83 -5.86 17.24
N HIS A 285 5.77 -6.75 16.25
CA HIS A 285 4.51 -7.33 15.75
C HIS A 285 4.04 -8.54 16.54
N LYS A 286 4.94 -9.31 17.16
CA LYS A 286 4.54 -10.42 18.05
C LYS A 286 3.90 -9.93 19.35
N GLY A 287 4.24 -8.72 19.79
CA GLY A 287 3.70 -8.10 20.99
C GLY A 287 2.33 -7.44 20.83
N LYS A 288 1.77 -7.42 19.61
CA LYS A 288 0.44 -6.89 19.28
C LYS A 288 -0.56 -8.01 19.02
#